data_AF-A0A7S4FBG6-F1
#
_entry.id   AF-A0A7S4FBG6-F1
#
_cell.length_a   1.000
_cell.length_b   1.000
_cell.length_c   1.000
_cell.angle_alpha   90.00
_cell.angle_beta   90.00
_cell.angle_gamma   90.00
#
_symmetry.space_group_name_H-M   'P 1'
#
loop_
_entity.id
_entity.type
_entity.pdbx_description
1 polymer ?
#
loop_
_entity_poly.entity_id
_entity_poly.type
_entity_poly.pdbx_seq_one_letter_code
_entity_poly.pdbx_strand_id
1 'polypeptide(L)'
;RRGGGRSGVRGSGVGRGRQGATSRSTDVRSVQFSLSSAESAGEGEVKILNWVLSRTAGAVAAESAGVSDDAEVNESERIDSVTIVGGDSDLVLHGLLLQASSRRPLDLWVLRGEGRAKGVEHFSLFSVTELKRGLEAQMASRIVRSEASGAKQAQPSLNADFSASASRDLVALAACFLGNDYIPRVAGATADIMWRAYCELRAHPDFHHTPLVDLENRRISAHVLSVLYGFLAVVNRKCANAQAALGAGALPADKRAAREQALDAIMQPAALRDLLTDAVDYLRDAGTNSDDEPEANLDASADADLEVEGDIAPELDPDLEIDLDLDPDLESDLDPDLDPDLSPEVTQIGAATSNRSGIDFDYLKAVLWTMQMSTDGACPHNRWSYTPNTAPK
;
A
#
# COMPACT_ATOMS: atom_id res chain seq x y z
N ARG A 1 -50.37 -49.39 -19.28
CA ARG A 1 -49.67 -50.57 -19.84
C ARG A 1 -48.19 -50.42 -19.48
N ARG A 2 -47.68 -51.29 -18.59
CA ARG A 2 -46.26 -51.62 -18.25
C ARG A 2 -45.34 -50.44 -17.86
N GLY A 3 -44.66 -50.38 -16.72
CA GLY A 3 -44.06 -51.38 -15.82
C GLY A 3 -42.69 -50.76 -15.44
N GLY A 4 -42.22 -50.63 -14.21
CA GLY A 4 -42.06 -51.63 -13.16
C GLY A 4 -40.57 -51.60 -12.76
N GLY A 5 -40.24 -51.49 -11.47
CA GLY A 5 -38.85 -51.60 -11.01
C GLY A 5 -38.46 -50.80 -9.77
N ARG A 6 -39.21 -50.90 -8.66
CA ARG A 6 -38.70 -50.52 -7.33
C ARG A 6 -38.00 -51.74 -6.73
N SER A 7 -36.67 -51.78 -6.75
CA SER A 7 -35.88 -52.69 -5.93
C SER A 7 -35.45 -51.96 -4.65
N GLY A 8 -35.98 -52.41 -3.52
CA GLY A 8 -35.53 -51.98 -2.20
C GLY A 8 -34.13 -52.54 -1.92
N VAL A 9 -33.22 -51.64 -1.53
CA VAL A 9 -31.98 -52.02 -0.84
C VAL A 9 -32.14 -51.53 0.60
N ARG A 10 -32.44 -52.48 1.49
CA ARG A 10 -32.26 -52.34 2.93
C ARG A 10 -30.75 -52.31 3.18
N GLY A 11 -30.18 -51.11 3.27
CA GLY A 11 -28.84 -50.89 3.78
C GLY A 11 -28.88 -50.87 5.31
N SER A 12 -28.26 -51.88 5.90
CA SER A 12 -27.97 -52.06 7.32
C SER A 12 -27.37 -50.81 7.97
N GLY A 13 -27.89 -50.48 9.16
CA GLY A 13 -27.45 -49.37 9.97
C GLY A 13 -25.97 -49.47 10.34
N VAL A 14 -25.20 -48.51 9.86
CA VAL A 14 -23.93 -48.12 10.48
C VAL A 14 -24.28 -47.06 11.52
N GLY A 15 -24.26 -47.46 12.78
CA GLY A 15 -24.35 -46.53 13.90
C GLY A 15 -23.20 -45.54 13.80
N ARG A 16 -23.50 -44.31 13.35
CA ARG A 16 -22.63 -43.16 13.53
C ARG A 16 -22.60 -42.88 15.03
N GLY A 17 -21.65 -43.49 15.72
CA GLY A 17 -21.22 -43.03 17.02
C GLY A 17 -20.83 -41.57 16.88
N ARG A 18 -21.68 -40.67 17.39
CA ARG A 18 -21.28 -39.34 17.82
C ARG A 18 -20.22 -39.56 18.90
N GLN A 19 -18.97 -39.77 18.50
CA GLN A 19 -17.85 -39.48 19.37
C GLN A 19 -17.97 -37.98 19.61
N GLY A 20 -18.46 -37.64 20.81
CA GLY A 20 -18.45 -36.27 21.27
C GLY A 20 -17.03 -35.78 21.13
N ALA A 21 -16.83 -34.79 20.25
CA ALA A 21 -15.64 -33.97 20.28
C ALA A 21 -15.65 -33.35 21.68
N THR A 22 -14.96 -34.01 22.60
CA THR A 22 -14.65 -33.45 23.90
C THR A 22 -13.92 -32.17 23.56
N SER A 23 -14.60 -31.04 23.83
CA SER A 23 -14.04 -29.70 23.73
C SER A 23 -12.68 -29.74 24.41
N ARG A 24 -11.61 -29.84 23.61
CA ARG A 24 -10.25 -29.68 24.10
C ARG A 24 -10.21 -28.23 24.54
N SER A 25 -10.43 -28.01 25.83
CA SER A 25 -10.12 -26.76 26.49
C SER A 25 -8.71 -26.40 26.05
N THR A 26 -8.58 -25.39 25.19
CA THR A 26 -7.29 -24.83 24.81
C THR A 26 -6.64 -24.38 26.11
N ASP A 27 -5.59 -25.09 26.52
CA ASP A 27 -4.87 -24.73 27.73
C ASP A 27 -4.15 -23.41 27.44
N VAL A 28 -4.71 -22.31 27.97
CA VAL A 28 -4.15 -20.97 27.80
C VAL A 28 -2.71 -20.90 28.33
N ARG A 29 -2.29 -21.84 29.19
CA ARG A 29 -0.93 -21.95 29.70
C ARG A 29 0.12 -22.26 28.64
N SER A 30 -0.27 -22.80 27.47
CA SER A 30 0.67 -23.01 26.36
C SER A 30 0.80 -21.78 25.45
N VAL A 31 0.09 -20.68 25.74
CA VAL A 31 0.15 -19.44 24.97
C VAL A 31 1.09 -18.47 25.67
N GLN A 32 2.10 -17.99 24.95
CA GLN A 32 2.94 -16.88 25.41
C GLN A 32 2.21 -15.56 25.16
N PHE A 33 2.03 -14.77 26.21
CA PHE A 33 1.45 -13.44 26.12
C PHE A 33 2.57 -12.40 26.12
N SER A 34 2.49 -11.45 25.20
CA SER A 34 3.34 -10.26 25.16
C SER A 34 2.44 -9.03 25.10
N LEU A 35 2.76 -8.00 25.89
CA LEU A 35 2.02 -6.75 25.94
C LEU A 35 2.96 -5.61 25.58
N SER A 36 2.57 -4.80 24.58
CA SER A 36 3.21 -3.53 24.27
C SER A 36 2.15 -2.43 24.43
N SER A 37 2.27 -1.64 25.49
CA SER A 37 1.31 -0.59 25.83
C SER A 37 1.62 0.72 25.09
N ALA A 38 0.91 1.79 25.47
CA ALA A 38 1.20 3.17 25.05
C ALA A 38 2.50 3.71 25.65
N GLU A 39 3.06 3.09 26.69
CA GLU A 39 4.35 3.49 27.29
C GLU A 39 5.52 3.17 26.35
N SER A 40 5.37 2.15 25.50
CA SER A 40 6.30 1.90 24.40
C SER A 40 6.04 2.92 23.28
N ALA A 41 7.08 3.57 22.76
CA ALA A 41 6.91 4.50 21.64
C ALA A 41 6.46 3.79 20.34
N GLY A 42 5.69 4.49 19.51
CA GLY A 42 5.26 4.03 18.19
C GLY A 42 3.83 3.51 18.12
N GLU A 43 3.29 3.45 16.91
CA GLU A 43 1.94 2.96 16.63
C GLU A 43 1.85 1.44 16.82
N GLY A 44 0.66 0.96 17.20
CA GLY A 44 0.41 -0.45 17.48
C GLY A 44 0.75 -1.35 16.30
N GLU A 45 0.39 -0.95 15.09
CA GLU A 45 0.68 -1.71 13.87
C GLU A 45 2.17 -1.77 13.53
N VAL A 46 2.91 -0.68 13.70
CA VAL A 46 4.36 -0.62 13.48
C VAL A 46 5.09 -1.48 14.52
N LYS A 47 4.64 -1.49 15.78
CA LYS A 47 5.17 -2.38 16.84
C LYS A 47 4.96 -3.85 16.50
N ILE A 48 3.77 -4.21 16.02
CA ILE A 48 3.46 -5.59 15.59
C ILE A 48 4.36 -5.98 14.42
N LEU A 49 4.51 -5.10 13.43
CA LEU A 49 5.35 -5.30 12.26
C LEU A 49 6.82 -5.56 12.66
N ASN A 50 7.38 -4.69 13.52
CA ASN A 50 8.73 -4.84 14.04
C ASN A 50 8.91 -6.16 14.81
N TRP A 51 7.94 -6.53 15.65
CA TRP A 51 7.96 -7.81 16.34
C TRP A 51 7.98 -9.00 15.37
N VAL A 52 7.13 -9.02 14.35
CA VAL A 52 7.11 -10.08 13.32
C VAL A 52 8.44 -10.10 12.54
N LEU A 53 8.96 -8.94 12.16
CA LEU A 53 10.25 -8.82 11.49
C LEU A 53 11.39 -9.37 12.35
N SER A 54 11.47 -9.04 13.64
CA SER A 54 12.53 -9.55 14.53
C SER A 54 12.53 -11.08 14.63
N ARG A 55 11.34 -11.69 14.64
CA ARG A 55 11.16 -13.14 14.75
C ARG A 55 11.41 -13.87 13.44
N THR A 56 11.17 -13.22 12.31
CA THR A 56 11.42 -13.77 10.97
C THR A 56 12.86 -13.52 10.49
N ALA A 57 13.46 -12.37 10.85
CA ALA A 57 14.82 -11.99 10.50
C ALA A 57 15.90 -12.67 11.37
N GLY A 58 15.60 -12.97 12.64
CA GLY A 58 16.51 -13.75 13.49
C GLY A 58 16.90 -15.10 12.89
N ALA A 59 15.99 -15.73 12.13
CA ALA A 59 16.28 -16.93 11.36
C ALA A 59 17.27 -16.70 10.21
N VAL A 60 17.27 -15.51 9.61
CA VAL A 60 18.11 -15.17 8.42
C VAL A 60 19.54 -14.80 8.83
N ALA A 61 19.72 -14.08 9.95
CA ALA A 61 21.04 -13.74 10.46
C ALA A 61 21.84 -14.98 10.89
N ALA A 62 21.18 -15.98 11.49
CA ALA A 62 21.79 -17.25 11.85
C ALA A 62 22.24 -18.06 10.62
N GLU A 63 21.43 -18.10 9.55
CA GLU A 63 21.78 -18.79 8.29
C GLU A 63 22.97 -18.13 7.57
N SER A 64 23.04 -16.80 7.57
CA SER A 64 24.07 -16.05 6.81
C SER A 64 25.43 -15.99 7.51
N ALA A 65 25.47 -16.12 8.84
CA ALA A 65 26.70 -16.07 9.62
C ALA A 65 27.56 -17.35 9.50
N GLY A 66 27.12 -18.38 8.76
CA GLY A 66 27.86 -19.62 8.58
C GLY A 66 28.21 -20.30 9.92
N VAL A 67 27.45 -19.98 10.97
CA VAL A 67 27.58 -20.62 12.27
C VAL A 67 27.27 -22.09 12.03
N SER A 68 28.24 -22.94 12.33
CA SER A 68 28.19 -24.39 12.14
C SER A 68 26.86 -24.96 12.61
N ASP A 69 26.36 -25.99 11.92
CA ASP A 69 25.11 -26.76 12.16
C ASP A 69 24.83 -27.14 13.63
N ASP A 70 25.79 -26.95 14.55
CA ASP A 70 25.68 -27.21 15.98
C ASP A 70 25.11 -26.04 16.81
N ALA A 71 24.95 -24.83 16.25
CA ALA A 71 24.11 -23.83 16.89
C ALA A 71 22.66 -24.23 16.64
N GLU A 72 22.06 -24.96 17.60
CA GLU A 72 20.62 -25.20 17.67
C GLU A 72 19.90 -23.84 17.68
N VAL A 73 19.68 -23.28 16.50
CA VAL A 73 18.68 -22.24 16.29
C VAL A 73 17.40 -22.91 16.74
N ASN A 74 16.87 -22.39 17.85
CA ASN A 74 15.77 -23.00 18.55
C ASN A 74 14.55 -23.02 17.61
N GLU A 75 14.37 -24.12 16.86
CA GLU A 75 13.30 -24.27 15.86
C GLU A 75 11.92 -24.03 16.49
N SER A 76 11.82 -24.16 17.81
CA SER A 76 10.64 -23.87 18.60
C SER A 76 10.19 -22.39 18.57
N GLU A 77 11.05 -21.44 18.19
CA GLU A 77 10.68 -20.02 18.05
C GLU A 77 10.24 -19.63 16.64
N ARG A 78 10.17 -20.60 15.73
CA ARG A 78 9.81 -20.37 14.33
C ARG A 78 8.33 -19.98 14.19
N ILE A 79 8.09 -18.89 13.46
CA ILE A 79 6.74 -18.44 13.10
C ILE A 79 6.46 -18.81 11.65
N ASP A 80 5.57 -19.79 11.44
CA ASP A 80 5.12 -20.20 10.11
C ASP A 80 3.83 -19.50 9.66
N SER A 81 3.03 -19.04 10.62
CA SER A 81 1.78 -18.32 10.36
C SER A 81 1.57 -17.17 11.34
N VAL A 82 0.98 -16.09 10.83
CA VAL A 82 0.65 -14.89 11.61
C VAL A 82 -0.77 -14.48 11.28
N THR A 83 -1.58 -14.26 12.30
CA THR A 83 -2.90 -13.64 12.16
C THR A 83 -2.89 -12.31 12.91
N ILE A 84 -3.06 -11.22 12.18
CA ILE A 84 -3.17 -9.87 12.74
C ILE A 84 -4.65 -9.52 12.84
N VAL A 85 -5.08 -8.98 13.98
CA VAL A 85 -6.46 -8.54 14.19
C VAL A 85 -6.53 -7.03 14.07
N GLY A 86 -7.34 -6.52 13.15
CA GLY A 86 -7.53 -5.09 12.95
C GLY A 86 -8.42 -4.74 11.75
N GLY A 87 -8.91 -3.50 11.73
CA GLY A 87 -9.84 -3.01 10.71
C GLY A 87 -9.16 -2.26 9.56
N ASP A 88 -7.93 -1.80 9.77
CA ASP A 88 -7.25 -0.84 8.90
C ASP A 88 -6.63 -1.52 7.69
N SER A 89 -6.68 -0.83 6.55
CA SER A 89 -6.09 -1.33 5.29
C SER A 89 -4.58 -1.45 5.37
N ASP A 90 -3.94 -0.67 6.23
CA ASP A 90 -2.50 -0.55 6.31
C ASP A 90 -1.88 -1.84 6.86
N LEU A 91 -2.62 -2.58 7.69
CA LEU A 91 -2.26 -3.94 8.10
C LEU A 91 -2.12 -4.91 6.92
N VAL A 92 -2.95 -4.76 5.88
CA VAL A 92 -2.85 -5.60 4.66
C VAL A 92 -1.59 -5.21 3.87
N LEU A 93 -1.30 -3.92 3.76
CA LEU A 93 -0.10 -3.41 3.08
C LEU A 93 1.18 -3.82 3.82
N HIS A 94 1.21 -3.68 5.14
CA HIS A 94 2.28 -4.18 6.00
C HIS A 94 2.46 -5.69 5.87
N GLY A 95 1.37 -6.45 5.80
CA GLY A 95 1.42 -7.88 5.53
C GLY A 95 2.07 -8.23 4.19
N LEU A 96 1.74 -7.48 3.12
CA LEU A 96 2.34 -7.68 1.80
C LEU A 96 3.85 -7.41 1.83
N LEU A 97 4.27 -6.39 2.57
CA LEU A 97 5.68 -6.03 2.69
C LEU A 97 6.48 -7.04 3.52
N LEU A 98 5.89 -7.57 4.59
CA LEU A 98 6.45 -8.70 5.35
C LEU A 98 6.71 -9.90 4.45
N GLN A 99 5.73 -10.26 3.62
CA GLN A 99 5.86 -11.38 2.69
C GLN A 99 6.86 -11.12 1.56
N ALA A 100 7.15 -9.87 1.24
CA ALA A 100 8.17 -9.52 0.26
C ALA A 100 9.58 -9.49 0.85
N SER A 101 9.70 -9.20 2.15
CA SER A 101 10.98 -9.11 2.86
C SER A 101 11.41 -10.47 3.44
N SER A 102 10.47 -11.37 3.70
CA SER A 102 10.75 -12.70 4.21
C SER A 102 11.33 -13.60 3.11
N ARG A 103 12.49 -14.21 3.38
CA ARG A 103 13.06 -15.27 2.53
C ARG A 103 12.21 -16.53 2.51
N ARG A 104 11.42 -16.74 3.56
CA ARG A 104 10.57 -17.93 3.74
C ARG A 104 9.10 -17.56 3.56
N PRO A 105 8.27 -18.44 3.00
CA PRO A 105 6.83 -18.22 2.94
C PRO A 105 6.27 -18.05 4.36
N LEU A 106 5.67 -16.89 4.64
CA LEU A 106 4.94 -16.62 5.88
C LEU A 106 3.46 -16.64 5.56
N ASP A 107 2.68 -17.52 6.20
CA ASP A 107 1.24 -17.55 5.99
C ASP A 107 0.56 -16.47 6.82
N LEU A 108 0.28 -15.33 6.19
CA LEU A 108 -0.18 -14.13 6.87
C LEU A 108 -1.66 -13.87 6.59
N TRP A 109 -2.39 -13.62 7.67
CA TRP A 109 -3.83 -13.39 7.68
C TRP A 109 -4.16 -12.08 8.41
N VAL A 110 -5.17 -11.36 7.92
CA VAL A 110 -5.75 -10.20 8.61
C VAL A 110 -7.20 -10.51 8.96
N LEU A 111 -7.52 -10.52 10.25
CA LEU A 111 -8.87 -10.71 10.78
C LEU A 111 -9.50 -9.35 11.04
N ARG A 112 -10.58 -9.05 10.31
CA ARG A 112 -11.33 -7.80 10.40
C ARG A 112 -12.74 -8.06 10.91
N GLY A 113 -13.21 -7.22 11.85
CA GLY A 113 -14.62 -7.19 12.23
C GLY A 113 -15.47 -6.49 11.16
N GLU A 114 -16.59 -7.10 10.77
CA GLU A 114 -17.57 -6.55 9.81
C GLU A 114 -18.77 -5.88 10.50
N GLY A 115 -18.73 -5.79 11.83
CA GLY A 115 -19.82 -5.28 12.66
C GLY A 115 -20.77 -6.37 13.16
N ARG A 116 -21.87 -5.93 13.77
CA ARG A 116 -22.90 -6.81 14.34
C ARG A 116 -24.16 -6.78 13.48
N ALA A 117 -24.57 -7.94 12.98
CA ALA A 117 -25.87 -8.10 12.33
C ALA A 117 -26.72 -9.07 13.18
N LYS A 118 -27.90 -8.61 13.63
CA LYS A 118 -28.84 -9.41 14.44
C LYS A 118 -28.22 -10.03 15.71
N GLY A 119 -27.28 -9.31 16.35
CA GLY A 119 -26.60 -9.78 17.56
C GLY A 119 -25.50 -10.82 17.31
N VAL A 120 -25.19 -11.14 16.06
CA VAL A 120 -24.05 -11.97 15.68
C VAL A 120 -22.94 -11.06 15.16
N GLU A 121 -21.73 -11.24 15.71
CA GLU A 121 -20.53 -10.60 15.20
C GLU A 121 -20.05 -11.32 13.94
N HIS A 122 -19.83 -10.55 12.88
CA HIS A 122 -19.28 -11.05 11.63
C HIS A 122 -17.80 -10.67 11.56
N PHE A 123 -16.99 -11.63 11.13
CA PHE A 123 -15.57 -11.44 10.92
C PHE A 123 -15.20 -11.92 9.53
N SER A 124 -14.34 -11.17 8.87
CA SER A 124 -13.69 -11.56 7.62
C SER A 124 -12.22 -11.85 7.87
N LEU A 125 -11.74 -12.96 7.30
CA LEU A 125 -10.35 -13.37 7.37
C LEU A 125 -9.74 -13.22 5.97
N PHE A 126 -8.82 -12.27 5.82
CA PHE A 126 -8.15 -11.96 4.57
C PHE A 126 -6.80 -12.68 4.52
N SER A 127 -6.59 -13.53 3.51
CA SER A 127 -5.28 -14.13 3.25
C SER A 127 -4.42 -13.15 2.46
N VAL A 128 -3.36 -12.65 3.07
CA VAL A 128 -2.40 -11.78 2.40
C VAL A 128 -1.54 -12.59 1.41
N THR A 129 -1.29 -13.86 1.74
CA THR A 129 -0.62 -14.82 0.84
C THR A 129 -1.35 -14.96 -0.49
N GLU A 130 -2.67 -15.15 -0.47
CA GLU A 130 -3.47 -15.27 -1.70
C GLU A 130 -3.58 -13.94 -2.45
N LEU A 131 -3.65 -12.81 -1.72
CA LEU A 131 -3.60 -11.48 -2.34
C LEU A 131 -2.28 -11.28 -3.10
N LYS A 132 -1.14 -11.58 -2.47
CA LYS A 132 0.19 -11.53 -3.10
C LYS A 132 0.22 -12.37 -4.38
N ARG A 133 -0.19 -13.64 -4.31
CA ARG A 133 -0.27 -14.53 -5.48
C ARG A 133 -1.13 -13.97 -6.59
N GLY A 134 -2.28 -13.37 -6.24
CA GLY A 134 -3.17 -12.72 -7.19
C GLY A 134 -2.53 -11.54 -7.91
N LEU A 135 -1.80 -10.70 -7.18
CA LEU A 135 -1.06 -9.55 -7.74
C LEU A 135 0.05 -10.01 -8.68
N GLU A 136 0.85 -10.98 -8.25
CA GLU A 136 1.92 -11.61 -9.03
C GLU A 136 1.37 -12.21 -10.34
N ALA A 137 0.27 -12.94 -10.27
CA ALA A 137 -0.37 -13.54 -11.44
C ALA A 137 -0.93 -12.48 -12.41
N GLN A 138 -1.57 -11.43 -11.89
CA GLN A 138 -2.05 -10.32 -12.72
C GLN A 138 -0.90 -9.65 -13.48
N MET A 139 0.20 -9.39 -12.79
CA MET A 139 1.37 -8.75 -13.35
C MET A 139 2.02 -9.62 -14.43
N ALA A 140 2.28 -10.90 -14.12
CA ALA A 140 2.82 -11.87 -15.09
C ALA A 140 1.94 -11.99 -16.34
N SER A 141 0.61 -11.97 -16.19
CA SER A 141 -0.32 -12.10 -17.32
C SER A 141 -0.24 -10.95 -18.32
N ARG A 142 0.16 -9.75 -17.89
CA ARG A 142 0.29 -8.57 -18.75
C ARG A 142 1.60 -8.57 -19.53
N ILE A 143 2.69 -9.03 -18.91
CA ILE A 143 3.99 -9.17 -19.57
C ILE A 143 3.87 -10.11 -20.77
N VAL A 144 3.27 -11.29 -20.58
CA VAL A 144 3.10 -12.30 -21.64
C VAL A 144 2.31 -11.75 -22.85
N ARG A 145 1.33 -10.87 -22.61
CA ARG A 145 0.56 -10.22 -23.69
C ARG A 145 1.37 -9.19 -24.47
N SER A 146 2.28 -8.47 -23.80
CA SER A 146 3.19 -7.52 -24.44
C SER A 146 4.15 -8.24 -25.39
N GLU A 147 4.62 -9.43 -25.04
CA GLU A 147 5.55 -10.19 -25.88
C GLU A 147 4.91 -10.79 -27.12
N ALA A 148 3.66 -11.28 -26.98
CA ALA A 148 2.91 -11.90 -28.07
C ALA A 148 2.65 -10.95 -29.25
N SER A 149 2.78 -9.63 -29.06
CA SER A 149 2.60 -8.64 -30.14
C SER A 149 3.83 -8.43 -31.03
N GLY A 150 4.97 -9.10 -30.76
CA GLY A 150 6.08 -9.13 -31.73
C GLY A 150 7.51 -9.22 -31.18
N ALA A 151 7.72 -9.41 -29.88
CA ALA A 151 9.06 -9.52 -29.31
C ALA A 151 9.55 -10.98 -29.34
N LYS A 152 10.79 -11.20 -29.81
CA LYS A 152 11.47 -12.50 -29.77
C LYS A 152 11.45 -13.06 -28.34
N GLN A 153 11.08 -14.34 -28.19
CA GLN A 153 11.03 -15.14 -26.95
C GLN A 153 11.79 -14.52 -25.78
N ALA A 154 11.05 -14.06 -24.76
CA ALA A 154 11.66 -13.55 -23.54
C ALA A 154 12.32 -14.65 -22.72
N GLN A 155 13.33 -14.24 -21.93
CA GLN A 155 14.04 -15.13 -21.03
C GLN A 155 13.19 -15.42 -19.78
N PRO A 156 13.01 -16.69 -19.38
CA PRO A 156 12.22 -17.06 -18.20
C PRO A 156 12.67 -16.41 -16.88
N SER A 157 13.94 -16.03 -16.76
CA SER A 157 14.50 -15.38 -15.55
C SER A 157 13.86 -14.02 -15.26
N LEU A 158 13.45 -13.28 -16.29
CA LEU A 158 12.85 -11.96 -16.16
C LEU A 158 11.53 -11.97 -15.38
N ASN A 159 10.75 -13.06 -15.48
CA ASN A 159 9.44 -13.14 -14.85
C ASN A 159 9.52 -13.32 -13.32
N ALA A 160 10.59 -13.93 -12.82
CA ALA A 160 10.73 -14.21 -11.39
C ALA A 160 11.02 -12.93 -10.58
N ASP A 161 11.99 -12.13 -11.02
CA ASP A 161 12.37 -10.88 -10.34
C ASP A 161 11.22 -9.87 -10.36
N PHE A 162 10.48 -9.85 -11.47
CA PHE A 162 9.33 -8.97 -11.67
C PHE A 162 8.16 -9.32 -10.75
N SER A 163 7.82 -10.61 -10.66
CA SER A 163 6.81 -11.11 -9.74
C SER A 163 7.20 -10.80 -8.29
N ALA A 164 8.48 -10.98 -7.94
CA ALA A 164 8.96 -10.74 -6.59
C ALA A 164 8.92 -9.26 -6.17
N SER A 165 8.89 -8.29 -7.10
CA SER A 165 8.77 -6.85 -6.76
C SER A 165 7.32 -6.38 -6.66
N ALA A 166 6.36 -7.09 -7.26
CA ALA A 166 4.96 -6.69 -7.39
C ALA A 166 4.32 -6.20 -6.07
N SER A 167 4.47 -6.95 -4.99
CA SER A 167 3.91 -6.59 -3.68
C SER A 167 4.56 -5.33 -3.10
N ARG A 168 5.88 -5.18 -3.23
CA ARG A 168 6.64 -4.02 -2.72
C ARG A 168 6.24 -2.77 -3.48
N ASP A 169 6.15 -2.89 -4.79
CA ASP A 169 5.78 -1.78 -5.66
C ASP A 169 4.31 -1.39 -5.43
N LEU A 170 3.41 -2.33 -5.15
CA LEU A 170 2.03 -1.98 -4.78
C LEU A 170 1.97 -1.17 -3.48
N VAL A 171 2.70 -1.59 -2.45
CA VAL A 171 2.80 -0.83 -1.18
C VAL A 171 3.34 0.58 -1.43
N ALA A 172 4.35 0.69 -2.30
CA ALA A 172 4.89 1.98 -2.71
C ALA A 172 3.88 2.85 -3.43
N LEU A 173 3.11 2.28 -4.37
CA LEU A 173 2.04 2.99 -5.05
C LEU A 173 0.97 3.45 -4.06
N ALA A 174 0.62 2.62 -3.08
CA ALA A 174 -0.33 3.00 -2.04
C ALA A 174 0.18 4.19 -1.23
N ALA A 175 1.42 4.10 -0.73
CA ALA A 175 2.07 5.17 0.03
C ALA A 175 2.21 6.48 -0.76
N CYS A 176 2.57 6.38 -2.05
CA CYS A 176 2.82 7.56 -2.89
C CYS A 176 1.55 8.22 -3.42
N PHE A 177 0.46 7.48 -3.63
CA PHE A 177 -0.68 7.98 -4.43
C PHE A 177 -2.04 7.85 -3.76
N LEU A 178 -2.28 6.79 -2.99
CA LEU A 178 -3.62 6.50 -2.48
C LEU A 178 -3.94 7.24 -1.18
N GLY A 179 -2.92 7.85 -0.59
CA GLY A 179 -2.98 8.46 0.73
C GLY A 179 -2.81 7.42 1.83
N ASN A 180 -2.38 7.90 2.98
CA ASN A 180 -2.25 7.16 4.23
C ASN A 180 -2.38 8.18 5.38
N ASP A 181 -2.26 7.74 6.62
CA ASP A 181 -2.41 8.61 7.79
C ASP A 181 -1.40 9.77 7.84
N TYR A 182 -0.29 9.67 7.10
CA TYR A 182 0.77 10.66 7.05
C TYR A 182 0.72 11.55 5.80
N ILE A 183 0.02 11.12 4.73
CA ILE A 183 0.09 11.75 3.41
C ILE A 183 -1.30 11.82 2.78
N PRO A 184 -1.74 12.99 2.30
CA PRO A 184 -3.00 13.10 1.59
C PRO A 184 -2.96 12.32 0.27
N ARG A 185 -4.12 11.79 -0.09
CA ARG A 185 -4.34 11.13 -1.37
C ARG A 185 -4.10 12.09 -2.54
N VAL A 186 -3.41 11.61 -3.57
CA VAL A 186 -3.22 12.37 -4.81
C VAL A 186 -4.53 12.41 -5.60
N ALA A 187 -4.92 13.60 -6.06
CA ALA A 187 -6.17 13.79 -6.78
C ALA A 187 -6.22 12.91 -8.05
N GLY A 188 -7.32 12.18 -8.22
CA GLY A 188 -7.52 11.28 -9.34
C GLY A 188 -6.83 9.92 -9.25
N ALA A 189 -5.90 9.72 -8.31
CA ALA A 189 -5.27 8.42 -8.10
C ALA A 189 -6.25 7.45 -7.43
N THR A 190 -6.49 6.29 -8.04
CA THR A 190 -7.16 5.15 -7.42
C THR A 190 -6.24 3.93 -7.50
N ALA A 191 -6.46 2.94 -6.63
CA ALA A 191 -5.65 1.72 -6.63
C ALA A 191 -5.65 1.03 -8.01
N ASP A 192 -6.81 0.93 -8.65
CA ASP A 192 -6.95 0.31 -9.97
C ASP A 192 -6.24 1.11 -11.07
N ILE A 193 -6.38 2.44 -11.09
CA ILE A 193 -5.70 3.31 -12.06
C ILE A 193 -4.19 3.17 -11.93
N MET A 194 -3.67 3.36 -10.72
CA MET A 194 -2.23 3.35 -10.48
C MET A 194 -1.62 1.98 -10.70
N TRP A 195 -2.29 0.91 -10.28
CA TRP A 195 -1.82 -0.46 -10.52
C TRP A 195 -1.78 -0.82 -12.00
N ARG A 196 -2.82 -0.46 -12.77
CA ARG A 196 -2.86 -0.70 -14.22
C ARG A 196 -1.79 0.09 -14.95
N ALA A 197 -1.66 1.39 -14.64
CA ALA A 197 -0.62 2.24 -15.22
C ALA A 197 0.78 1.69 -14.91
N TYR A 198 1.02 1.28 -13.66
CA TYR A 198 2.27 0.66 -13.26
C TYR A 198 2.55 -0.65 -14.01
N CYS A 199 1.55 -1.52 -14.17
CA CYS A 199 1.73 -2.76 -14.91
C CYS A 199 2.05 -2.55 -16.40
N GLU A 200 1.38 -1.60 -17.06
CA GLU A 200 1.71 -1.25 -18.46
C GLU A 200 3.08 -0.57 -18.56
N LEU A 201 3.44 0.28 -17.59
CA LEU A 201 4.77 0.90 -17.53
C LEU A 201 5.85 -0.17 -17.37
N ARG A 202 5.67 -1.13 -16.46
CA ARG A 202 6.62 -2.22 -16.29
C ARG A 202 6.65 -3.19 -17.49
N ALA A 203 5.62 -3.22 -18.34
CA ALA A 203 5.66 -3.93 -19.61
C ALA A 203 6.40 -3.15 -20.72
N HIS A 204 6.74 -1.88 -20.48
CA HIS A 204 7.53 -1.05 -21.40
C HIS A 204 9.01 -1.48 -21.35
N PRO A 205 9.71 -1.57 -22.51
CA PRO A 205 11.11 -2.02 -22.58
C PRO A 205 12.06 -1.24 -21.68
N ASP A 206 11.88 0.07 -21.52
CA ASP A 206 12.78 0.91 -20.71
C ASP A 206 12.63 0.70 -19.19
N PHE A 207 11.52 0.12 -18.74
CA PHE A 207 11.19 0.01 -17.30
C PHE A 207 11.05 -1.42 -16.81
N HIS A 208 11.18 -2.42 -17.69
CA HIS A 208 10.92 -3.80 -17.31
C HIS A 208 11.83 -4.30 -16.17
N HIS A 209 13.09 -3.84 -16.16
CA HIS A 209 14.07 -4.13 -15.13
C HIS A 209 14.10 -3.13 -13.97
N THR A 210 13.28 -2.08 -14.01
CA THR A 210 13.35 -0.97 -13.07
C THR A 210 12.15 -1.06 -12.13
N PRO A 211 12.26 -1.75 -10.98
CA PRO A 211 11.19 -1.76 -10.00
C PRO A 211 10.96 -0.33 -9.46
N LEU A 212 9.75 -0.08 -8.96
CA LEU A 212 9.49 1.17 -8.25
C LEU A 212 10.29 1.21 -6.94
N VAL A 213 10.38 0.07 -6.24
CA VAL A 213 11.17 -0.09 -5.02
C VAL A 213 12.26 -1.13 -5.19
N ASP A 214 13.50 -0.69 -5.02
CA ASP A 214 14.66 -1.53 -4.86
C ASP A 214 14.99 -1.65 -3.36
N LEU A 215 14.49 -2.72 -2.74
CA LEU A 215 14.66 -2.95 -1.31
C LEU A 215 16.12 -3.28 -0.94
N GLU A 216 16.86 -3.93 -1.84
CA GLU A 216 18.26 -4.32 -1.59
C GLU A 216 19.13 -3.08 -1.45
N ASN A 217 18.93 -2.11 -2.34
CA ASN A 217 19.67 -0.84 -2.30
C ASN A 217 18.95 0.25 -1.49
N ARG A 218 17.77 -0.04 -0.93
CA ARG A 218 16.89 0.93 -0.23
C ARG A 218 16.61 2.18 -1.07
N ARG A 219 16.26 1.97 -2.34
CA ARG A 219 16.02 3.05 -3.32
C ARG A 219 14.61 2.99 -3.87
N ILE A 220 14.07 4.18 -4.15
CA ILE A 220 12.87 4.35 -4.96
C ILE A 220 13.29 4.86 -6.32
N SER A 221 12.75 4.27 -7.38
CA SER A 221 13.02 4.72 -8.74
C SER A 221 12.29 6.03 -9.01
N ALA A 222 13.01 7.14 -8.88
CA ALA A 222 12.51 8.47 -9.22
C ALA A 222 11.98 8.52 -10.67
N HIS A 223 12.63 7.80 -11.60
CA HIS A 223 12.21 7.77 -12.99
C HIS A 223 10.84 7.11 -13.19
N VAL A 224 10.60 5.94 -12.57
CA VAL A 224 9.28 5.28 -12.59
C VAL A 224 8.23 6.20 -11.96
N LEU A 225 8.56 6.81 -10.81
CA LEU A 225 7.65 7.68 -10.10
C LEU A 225 7.27 8.92 -10.92
N SER A 226 8.24 9.58 -11.57
CA SER A 226 8.00 10.72 -12.45
C SER A 226 7.07 10.39 -13.62
N VAL A 227 7.24 9.23 -14.26
CA VAL A 227 6.34 8.79 -15.34
C VAL A 227 4.91 8.61 -14.82
N LEU A 228 4.75 8.01 -13.64
CA LEU A 228 3.43 7.80 -13.03
C LEU A 228 2.73 9.10 -12.63
N TYR A 229 3.48 10.09 -12.10
CA TYR A 229 2.95 11.43 -11.85
C TYR A 229 2.57 12.15 -13.14
N GLY A 230 3.44 12.11 -14.17
CA GLY A 230 3.14 12.68 -15.48
C GLY A 230 1.89 12.06 -16.11
N PHE A 231 1.77 10.73 -16.04
CA PHE A 231 0.58 9.99 -16.44
C PHE A 231 -0.68 10.52 -15.72
N LEU A 232 -0.63 10.66 -14.38
CA LEU A 232 -1.77 11.11 -13.60
C LEU A 232 -2.17 12.56 -13.91
N ALA A 233 -1.20 13.44 -14.13
CA ALA A 233 -1.45 14.81 -14.57
C ALA A 233 -2.19 14.86 -15.93
N VAL A 234 -1.82 13.99 -16.88
CA VAL A 234 -2.55 13.87 -18.16
C VAL A 234 -3.96 13.32 -17.94
N VAL A 235 -4.14 12.30 -17.09
CA VAL A 235 -5.47 11.76 -16.73
C VAL A 235 -6.37 12.85 -16.14
N ASN A 236 -5.86 13.60 -15.17
CA ASN A 236 -6.60 14.67 -14.50
C ASN A 236 -7.02 15.75 -15.48
N ARG A 237 -6.11 16.18 -16.36
CA ARG A 237 -6.40 17.16 -17.42
C ARG A 237 -7.44 16.66 -18.42
N LYS A 238 -7.35 15.41 -18.88
CA LYS A 238 -8.37 14.83 -19.78
C LYS A 238 -9.75 14.73 -19.10
N CYS A 239 -9.79 14.33 -17.83
CA CYS A 239 -11.02 14.30 -17.04
C CYS A 239 -11.61 15.71 -16.87
N ALA A 240 -10.78 16.70 -16.51
CA ALA A 240 -11.20 18.09 -16.35
C ALA A 240 -11.75 18.67 -17.65
N ASN A 241 -11.10 18.41 -18.79
CA ASN A 241 -11.57 18.84 -20.10
C ASN A 241 -12.91 18.20 -20.47
N ALA A 242 -13.10 16.90 -20.18
CA ALA A 242 -14.37 16.22 -20.41
C ALA A 242 -15.51 16.82 -19.57
N GLN A 243 -15.23 17.21 -18.32
CA GLN A 243 -16.19 17.90 -17.46
C GLN A 243 -16.49 19.32 -17.92
N ALA A 244 -15.47 20.08 -18.34
CA ALA A 244 -15.61 21.44 -18.84
C ALA A 244 -16.42 21.50 -20.15
N ALA A 245 -16.30 20.48 -21.00
CA ALA A 245 -17.06 20.37 -22.26
C ALA A 245 -18.58 20.33 -22.06
N LEU A 246 -19.08 19.95 -20.88
CA LEU A 246 -20.51 19.98 -20.56
C LEU A 246 -21.03 21.41 -20.24
N GLY A 247 -20.13 22.38 -20.02
CA GLY A 247 -20.47 23.74 -19.64
C GLY A 247 -20.70 23.93 -18.12
N ALA A 248 -20.68 25.19 -17.67
CA ALA A 248 -20.77 25.54 -16.25
C ALA A 248 -22.08 25.06 -15.59
N GLY A 249 -23.19 25.07 -16.32
CA GLY A 249 -24.53 24.70 -15.83
C GLY A 249 -24.84 23.20 -15.81
N ALA A 250 -23.91 22.33 -16.19
CA ALA A 250 -24.14 20.89 -16.16
C ALA A 250 -24.31 20.37 -14.73
N LEU A 251 -25.21 19.38 -14.55
CA LEU A 251 -25.47 18.79 -13.25
C LEU A 251 -24.22 18.05 -12.73
N PRO A 252 -24.00 18.00 -11.41
CA PRO A 252 -22.86 17.26 -10.83
C PRO A 252 -22.82 15.78 -11.25
N ALA A 253 -23.99 15.15 -11.45
CA ALA A 253 -24.09 13.77 -11.93
C ALA A 253 -23.54 13.61 -13.36
N ASP A 254 -23.86 14.54 -14.26
CA ASP A 254 -23.38 14.52 -15.65
C ASP A 254 -21.86 14.73 -15.69
N LYS A 255 -21.33 15.65 -14.88
CA LYS A 255 -19.88 15.86 -14.73
C LYS A 255 -19.18 14.62 -14.18
N ARG A 256 -19.79 13.87 -13.26
CA ARG A 256 -19.24 12.60 -12.77
C ARG A 256 -19.24 11.54 -13.88
N ALA A 257 -20.35 11.40 -14.61
CA ALA A 257 -20.47 10.45 -15.72
C ALA A 257 -19.47 10.74 -16.84
N ALA A 258 -19.29 12.01 -17.23
CA ALA A 258 -18.29 12.39 -18.22
C ALA A 258 -16.85 12.10 -17.76
N ARG A 259 -16.55 12.32 -16.48
CA ARG A 259 -15.26 11.95 -15.90
C ARG A 259 -15.03 10.43 -15.93
N GLU A 260 -16.02 9.64 -15.54
CA GLU A 260 -15.96 8.18 -15.59
C GLU A 260 -15.77 7.66 -17.02
N GLN A 261 -16.51 8.21 -17.98
CA GLN A 261 -16.36 7.87 -19.40
C GLN A 261 -14.96 8.21 -19.93
N ALA A 262 -14.42 9.39 -19.58
CA ALA A 262 -13.08 9.79 -19.96
C ALA A 262 -12.02 8.85 -19.36
N LEU A 263 -12.21 8.46 -18.09
CA LEU A 263 -11.33 7.52 -17.41
C LEU A 263 -11.37 6.14 -18.08
N ASP A 264 -12.55 5.60 -18.37
CA ASP A 264 -12.73 4.32 -19.04
C ASP A 264 -12.07 4.29 -20.43
N ALA A 265 -12.11 5.41 -21.15
CA ALA A 265 -11.43 5.57 -22.43
C ALA A 265 -9.90 5.55 -22.28
N ILE A 266 -9.35 6.21 -21.25
CA ILE A 266 -7.90 6.21 -20.98
C ILE A 266 -7.44 4.85 -20.47
N MET A 267 -8.26 4.16 -19.66
CA MET A 267 -7.92 2.85 -19.08
C MET A 267 -7.98 1.69 -20.09
N GLN A 268 -8.32 1.95 -21.36
CA GLN A 268 -8.17 0.96 -22.42
C GLN A 268 -6.68 0.63 -22.62
N PRO A 269 -6.28 -0.66 -22.73
CA PRO A 269 -4.86 -1.03 -22.75
C PRO A 269 -4.01 -0.32 -23.81
N ALA A 270 -4.54 -0.11 -25.01
CA ALA A 270 -3.82 0.61 -26.08
C ALA A 270 -3.63 2.09 -25.74
N ALA A 271 -4.71 2.78 -25.33
CA ALA A 271 -4.65 4.20 -24.97
C ALA A 271 -3.75 4.46 -23.75
N LEU A 272 -3.78 3.56 -22.77
CA LEU A 272 -2.90 3.61 -21.59
C LEU A 272 -1.43 3.49 -21.98
N ARG A 273 -1.11 2.54 -22.87
CA ARG A 273 0.26 2.35 -23.37
C ARG A 273 0.76 3.54 -24.17
N ASP A 274 -0.05 4.06 -25.09
CA ASP A 274 0.31 5.24 -25.89
C ASP A 274 0.61 6.43 -24.96
N LEU A 275 -0.27 6.67 -23.97
CA LEU A 275 -0.10 7.79 -23.04
C LEU A 275 1.11 7.63 -22.12
N LEU A 276 1.45 6.41 -21.70
CA LEU A 276 2.68 6.14 -20.96
C LEU A 276 3.91 6.33 -21.83
N THR A 277 3.84 5.94 -23.11
CA THR A 277 4.94 6.12 -24.08
C THR A 277 5.20 7.61 -24.29
N ASP A 278 4.14 8.40 -24.49
CA ASP A 278 4.22 9.86 -24.57
C ASP A 278 4.85 10.48 -23.31
N ALA A 279 4.49 9.99 -22.13
CA ALA A 279 5.06 10.47 -20.86
C ALA A 279 6.54 10.11 -20.72
N VAL A 280 6.96 8.94 -21.18
CA VAL A 280 8.36 8.50 -21.19
C VAL A 280 9.18 9.34 -22.17
N ASP A 281 8.67 9.53 -23.39
CA ASP A 281 9.35 10.33 -24.42
C ASP A 281 9.48 11.79 -23.99
N TYR A 282 8.43 12.37 -23.39
CA TYR A 282 8.49 13.71 -22.81
C TYR A 282 9.60 13.86 -21.75
N LEU A 283 9.71 12.90 -20.83
CA LEU A 283 10.75 12.93 -19.81
C LEU A 283 12.15 12.72 -20.39
N ARG A 284 12.29 11.93 -21.47
CA ARG A 284 13.55 11.75 -22.18
C ARG A 284 14.00 13.06 -22.82
N ASP A 285 13.09 13.74 -23.51
CA ASP A 285 13.37 15.01 -24.21
C ASP A 285 13.65 16.15 -23.22
N ALA A 286 12.91 16.21 -22.10
CA ALA A 286 13.14 17.17 -21.04
C ALA A 286 14.53 17.00 -20.38
N GLY A 287 15.05 15.77 -20.32
CA GLY A 287 16.38 15.49 -19.78
C GLY A 287 17.53 15.86 -20.72
N THR A 288 17.31 15.88 -22.05
CA THR A 288 18.37 16.18 -23.03
C THR A 288 18.52 17.66 -23.36
N ASN A 289 17.53 18.49 -23.06
CA ASN A 289 17.48 19.91 -23.41
C ASN A 289 17.72 20.85 -22.21
N SER A 290 18.51 20.45 -21.21
CA SER A 290 18.74 21.27 -20.01
C SER A 290 19.44 22.62 -20.26
N ASP A 291 19.84 22.93 -21.49
CA ASP A 291 20.39 24.23 -21.89
C ASP A 291 19.39 25.15 -22.61
N ASP A 292 18.24 24.64 -23.05
CA ASP A 292 17.17 25.43 -23.70
C ASP A 292 15.89 25.32 -22.87
N GLU A 293 15.68 26.29 -21.97
CA GLU A 293 14.43 26.42 -21.22
C GLU A 293 13.24 26.46 -22.19
N PRO A 294 12.31 25.50 -22.14
CA PRO A 294 11.07 25.67 -22.86
C PRO A 294 10.29 26.77 -22.13
N GLU A 295 10.12 27.93 -22.76
CA GLU A 295 9.05 28.86 -22.42
C GLU A 295 7.69 28.23 -22.81
N ALA A 296 7.37 27.10 -22.18
CA ALA A 296 6.02 26.59 -22.13
C ALA A 296 5.28 27.51 -21.16
N ASN A 297 4.60 28.50 -21.73
CA ASN A 297 3.68 29.39 -21.05
C ASN A 297 2.54 28.53 -20.44
N LEU A 298 2.78 27.96 -19.26
CA LEU A 298 1.82 27.26 -18.42
C LEU A 298 0.96 28.30 -17.68
N ASP A 299 0.37 29.22 -18.43
CA ASP A 299 -0.63 30.15 -17.92
C ASP A 299 -1.97 29.41 -17.82
N ALA A 300 -2.05 28.54 -16.81
CA ALA A 300 -3.26 27.88 -16.39
C ALA A 300 -3.61 28.34 -14.97
N SER A 301 -3.68 29.66 -14.76
CA SER A 301 -4.46 30.25 -13.68
C SER A 301 -5.96 30.08 -13.99
N ALA A 302 -6.42 28.83 -13.99
CA ALA A 302 -7.84 28.55 -13.81
C ALA A 302 -8.04 28.34 -12.31
N ASP A 303 -8.05 29.46 -11.58
CA ASP A 303 -8.59 29.54 -10.22
C ASP A 303 -10.09 29.22 -10.30
N ALA A 304 -10.40 27.92 -10.29
CA ALA A 304 -11.71 27.44 -9.96
C ALA A 304 -11.76 27.32 -8.43
N ASP A 305 -12.03 28.45 -7.78
CA ASP A 305 -12.53 28.50 -6.41
C ASP A 305 -13.85 27.71 -6.37
N LEU A 306 -13.74 26.42 -6.08
CA LEU A 306 -14.86 25.60 -5.64
C LEU A 306 -15.00 25.82 -4.14
N GLU A 307 -15.67 26.90 -3.76
CA GLU A 307 -16.26 27.03 -2.43
C GLU A 307 -17.27 25.89 -2.25
N VAL A 308 -16.85 24.86 -1.51
CA VAL A 308 -17.74 23.83 -1.01
C VAL A 308 -18.37 24.39 0.26
N GLU A 309 -19.54 25.01 0.14
CA GLU A 309 -20.41 25.28 1.29
C GLU A 309 -20.88 23.94 1.87
N GLY A 310 -20.17 23.47 2.90
CA GLY A 310 -20.53 22.31 3.69
C GLY A 310 -21.52 22.69 4.78
N ASP A 311 -22.80 22.79 4.41
CA ASP A 311 -23.89 23.04 5.34
C ASP A 311 -24.48 21.72 5.85
N ILE A 312 -23.81 21.07 6.81
CA ILE A 312 -24.41 20.06 7.69
C ILE A 312 -23.74 20.16 9.07
N ALA A 313 -24.32 20.98 9.95
CA ALA A 313 -24.09 20.87 11.38
C ALA A 313 -24.92 19.70 11.95
N PRO A 314 -24.34 18.73 12.66
CA PRO A 314 -25.09 17.96 13.63
C PRO A 314 -25.15 18.73 14.95
N GLU A 315 -26.36 19.06 15.39
CA GLU A 315 -26.65 19.40 16.79
C GLU A 315 -26.33 18.17 17.65
N LEU A 316 -25.12 18.13 18.21
CA LEU A 316 -24.76 17.22 19.28
C LEU A 316 -24.79 18.00 20.59
N ASP A 317 -25.79 17.65 21.39
CA ASP A 317 -25.98 18.07 22.78
C ASP A 317 -24.88 17.44 23.67
N PRO A 318 -24.02 18.21 24.35
CA PRO A 318 -22.98 17.65 25.20
C PRO A 318 -23.28 17.89 26.68
N ASP A 319 -24.13 17.05 27.27
CA ASP A 319 -24.21 16.91 28.74
C ASP A 319 -23.54 15.59 29.15
N LEU A 320 -22.22 15.61 29.25
CA LEU A 320 -21.41 14.57 29.90
C LEU A 320 -20.35 15.25 30.76
N GLU A 321 -20.74 15.61 31.98
CA GLU A 321 -19.81 15.90 33.07
C GLU A 321 -19.09 14.60 33.46
N ILE A 322 -17.81 14.50 33.11
CA ILE A 322 -16.90 13.49 33.63
C ILE A 322 -15.89 14.23 34.50
N ASP A 323 -16.18 14.30 35.81
CA ASP A 323 -15.21 14.67 36.83
C ASP A 323 -14.25 13.49 37.03
N LEU A 324 -13.05 13.60 36.45
CA LEU A 324 -11.91 12.75 36.79
C LEU A 324 -10.82 13.62 37.39
N ASP A 325 -10.93 13.83 38.71
CA ASP A 325 -9.82 14.26 39.55
C ASP A 325 -8.80 13.11 39.62
N LEU A 326 -7.82 13.15 38.70
CA LEU A 326 -6.60 12.37 38.81
C LEU A 326 -5.43 13.35 38.84
N ASP A 327 -4.94 13.63 40.04
CA ASP A 327 -3.59 14.14 40.28
C ASP A 327 -2.59 12.98 40.11
N PRO A 328 -1.65 13.09 39.16
CA PRO A 328 -0.36 12.47 39.34
C PRO A 328 0.72 13.54 39.42
N ASP A 329 1.11 13.89 40.64
CA ASP A 329 2.43 14.43 40.94
C ASP A 329 3.47 13.35 40.57
N LEU A 330 3.98 13.42 39.35
CA LEU A 330 5.14 12.66 38.88
C LEU A 330 6.16 13.62 38.29
N GLU A 331 6.92 14.26 39.18
CA GLU A 331 8.21 14.83 38.85
C GLU A 331 9.10 13.71 38.29
N SER A 332 9.27 13.70 36.97
CA SER A 332 10.27 12.88 36.29
C SER A 332 11.32 13.82 35.70
N ASP A 333 12.34 14.09 36.51
CA ASP A 333 13.63 14.66 36.11
C ASP A 333 14.36 13.68 35.17
N LEU A 334 13.92 13.59 33.93
CA LEU A 334 14.65 12.91 32.87
C LEU A 334 14.97 13.93 31.78
N ASP A 335 16.21 14.40 31.85
CA ASP A 335 16.88 15.20 30.83
C ASP A 335 17.31 14.28 29.68
N PRO A 336 16.74 14.37 28.46
CA PRO A 336 17.27 13.66 27.32
C PRO A 336 17.98 14.68 26.42
N ASP A 337 19.22 15.01 26.77
CA ASP A 337 20.21 15.50 25.81
C ASP A 337 20.60 14.33 24.88
N LEU A 338 19.68 13.98 23.99
CA LEU A 338 19.93 13.17 22.81
C LEU A 338 19.48 14.00 21.63
N ASP A 339 20.39 14.85 21.15
CA ASP A 339 20.32 15.48 19.84
C ASP A 339 20.69 14.41 18.80
N PRO A 340 19.74 13.84 18.04
CA PRO A 340 20.12 12.99 16.93
C PRO A 340 20.61 13.92 15.83
N ASP A 341 21.94 14.04 15.71
CA ASP A 341 22.65 14.74 14.65
C ASP A 341 22.37 14.08 13.28
N LEU A 342 21.15 14.29 12.77
CA LEU A 342 20.73 13.97 11.42
C LEU A 342 20.84 15.24 10.58
N SER A 343 22.06 15.47 10.13
CA SER A 343 22.53 16.23 8.97
C SER A 343 21.72 17.49 8.52
N PRO A 344 22.32 18.70 8.58
CA PRO A 344 21.75 19.91 7.98
C PRO A 344 21.73 19.92 6.43
N GLU A 345 22.22 18.87 5.77
CA GLU A 345 22.38 18.81 4.33
C GLU A 345 21.05 18.61 3.58
N VAL A 346 20.09 17.86 4.13
CA VAL A 346 18.77 17.68 3.49
C VAL A 346 17.93 18.96 3.55
N THR A 347 18.04 19.69 4.66
CA THR A 347 17.27 20.93 4.90
C THR A 347 17.76 22.09 4.02
N GLN A 348 19.07 22.18 3.76
CA GLN A 348 19.64 23.23 2.90
C GLN A 348 19.41 22.98 1.40
N ILE A 349 19.32 21.73 0.96
CA ILE A 349 18.98 21.39 -0.43
C ILE A 349 17.50 21.75 -0.72
N GLY A 350 16.59 21.50 0.22
CA GLY A 350 15.15 21.77 0.06
C GLY A 350 14.79 23.25 -0.11
N ALA A 351 15.42 24.15 0.64
CA ALA A 351 15.09 25.59 0.61
C ALA A 351 15.50 26.31 -0.70
N ALA A 352 16.55 25.83 -1.38
CA ALA A 352 17.05 26.45 -2.62
C ALA A 352 16.40 25.88 -3.88
N THR A 353 15.85 24.66 -3.83
CA THR A 353 15.26 23.97 -4.98
C THR A 353 13.73 23.96 -5.00
N SER A 354 13.04 24.17 -3.86
CA SER A 354 11.57 24.21 -3.81
C SER A 354 10.96 25.31 -4.69
N ASN A 355 11.65 26.43 -4.85
CA ASN A 355 11.18 27.53 -5.71
C ASN A 355 11.31 27.27 -7.21
N ARG A 356 12.03 26.23 -7.66
CA ARG A 356 12.29 25.98 -9.09
C ARG A 356 11.63 24.74 -9.66
N SER A 357 11.41 23.69 -8.87
CA SER A 357 10.90 22.42 -9.40
C SER A 357 9.40 22.22 -9.19
N GLY A 358 8.74 23.03 -8.36
CA GLY A 358 7.35 22.78 -7.94
C GLY A 358 7.16 21.47 -7.17
N ILE A 359 8.26 20.76 -6.85
CA ILE A 359 8.25 19.55 -6.06
C ILE A 359 8.19 19.98 -4.59
N ASP A 360 7.08 19.64 -3.94
CA ASP A 360 6.95 19.77 -2.50
C ASP A 360 7.89 18.76 -1.83
N PHE A 361 9.03 19.27 -1.35
CA PHE A 361 10.04 18.45 -0.67
C PHE A 361 9.49 17.83 0.63
N ASP A 362 8.54 18.50 1.30
CA ASP A 362 7.93 17.95 2.50
C ASP A 362 7.03 16.77 2.14
N TYR A 363 6.35 16.81 0.99
CA TYR A 363 5.58 15.68 0.48
C TYR A 363 6.49 14.49 0.11
N LEU A 364 7.59 14.76 -0.61
CA LEU A 364 8.54 13.69 -0.96
C LEU A 364 9.19 13.07 0.30
N LYS A 365 9.53 13.91 1.27
CA LYS A 365 10.03 13.46 2.58
C LYS A 365 8.99 12.61 3.30
N ALA A 366 7.73 13.01 3.28
CA ALA A 366 6.60 12.22 3.79
C ALA A 366 6.58 10.82 3.19
N VAL A 367 6.62 10.75 1.84
CA VAL A 367 6.58 9.49 1.09
C VAL A 367 7.74 8.59 1.50
N LEU A 368 8.96 9.13 1.55
CA LEU A 368 10.14 8.37 1.94
C LEU A 368 10.05 7.87 3.39
N TRP A 369 9.48 8.66 4.29
CA TRP A 369 9.27 8.26 5.67
C TRP A 369 8.21 7.19 5.83
N THR A 370 7.04 7.31 5.20
CA THR A 370 6.03 6.25 5.20
C THR A 370 6.63 4.93 4.69
N MET A 371 7.40 5.00 3.60
CA MET A 371 8.07 3.83 3.04
C MET A 371 9.09 3.23 4.02
N GLN A 372 9.91 4.06 4.64
CA GLN A 372 10.87 3.62 5.65
C GLN A 372 10.17 2.99 6.87
N MET A 373 9.05 3.56 7.32
CA MET A 373 8.26 3.02 8.43
C MET A 373 7.77 1.61 8.12
N SER A 374 7.25 1.43 6.91
CA SER A 374 6.79 0.11 6.47
C SER A 374 7.96 -0.88 6.29
N THR A 375 9.12 -0.46 5.78
CA THR A 375 10.25 -1.39 5.54
C THR A 375 11.02 -1.74 6.80
N ASP A 376 11.28 -0.76 7.65
CA ASP A 376 12.17 -0.88 8.81
C ASP A 376 11.39 -1.16 10.10
N GLY A 377 10.06 -0.99 10.10
CA GLY A 377 9.24 -1.11 11.31
C GLY A 377 9.60 -0.05 12.36
N ALA A 378 10.13 1.09 11.93
CA ALA A 378 10.61 2.16 12.80
C ALA A 378 10.02 3.50 12.33
N CYS A 379 9.38 4.23 13.25
CA CYS A 379 8.96 5.61 13.03
C CYS A 379 10.17 6.53 13.23
N PRO A 380 10.72 7.16 12.18
CA PRO A 380 11.91 8.00 12.31
C PRO A 380 11.63 9.26 13.14
N HIS A 381 10.37 9.74 13.14
CA HIS A 381 9.97 10.92 13.91
C HIS A 381 8.49 10.87 14.27
N ASN A 382 8.17 10.38 15.47
CA ASN A 382 6.80 10.18 15.97
C ASN A 382 5.94 11.45 16.12
N ARG A 383 6.54 12.63 15.98
CA ARG A 383 5.84 13.93 16.07
C ARG A 383 5.66 14.62 14.72
N TRP A 384 6.13 14.01 13.63
CA TRP A 384 6.04 14.66 12.35
C TRP A 384 4.72 14.35 11.66
N SER A 385 4.15 15.37 11.02
CA SER A 385 3.00 15.24 10.15
C SER A 385 3.19 16.13 8.92
N TYR A 386 2.66 15.68 7.79
CA TYR A 386 2.53 16.53 6.62
C TYR A 386 1.40 17.53 6.89
N THR A 387 1.77 18.80 7.03
CA THR A 387 0.84 19.88 7.41
C THR A 387 -0.14 20.31 6.30
N PRO A 388 0.20 20.23 5.00
CA PRO A 388 -0.76 20.56 3.96
C PRO A 388 -1.90 19.53 3.88
N ASN A 389 -3.15 20.02 3.89
CA ASN A 389 -4.35 19.18 3.80
C ASN A 389 -4.56 18.54 2.41
N THR A 390 -3.70 18.85 1.43
CA THR A 390 -3.80 18.36 0.05
C THR A 390 -2.44 17.96 -0.48
N ALA A 391 -2.41 16.90 -1.28
CA ALA A 391 -1.22 16.53 -2.05
C ALA A 391 -0.89 17.62 -3.07
N PRO A 392 0.39 17.77 -3.47
CA PRO A 392 0.79 18.64 -4.58
C PRO A 392 -0.03 18.30 -5.84
N LYS A 393 -0.47 19.34 -6.56
CA LYS A 393 -1.34 19.21 -7.73
C LYS A 393 -0.59 18.79 -8.98
#